data_AF-Q6CQW5-F1
#
_entry.id   AF-Q6CQW5-F1
#
_cell.length_a   1.000
_cell.length_b   1.000
_cell.length_c   1.000
_cell.angle_alpha   90.00
_cell.angle_beta   90.00
_cell.angle_gamma   90.00
#
_symmetry.space_group_name_H-M   'P 1'
#
loop_
_entity.id
_entity.type
_entity.pdbx_description
1 polymer ?
#
loop_
_entity_poly.entity_id
_entity_poly.type
_entity_poly.pdbx_seq_one_letter_code
_entity_poly.pdbx_strand_id
1 'polypeptide(L)'
;MDWIETGQGTRISKQANVLGPDKIVLAGQCVISPKCTLEGNVLLMENYDKSASASAKRKNHNRYTISVGRYCILEPGVRVKPPVVGYRKSEDDLNSGKVAIHSDLLMNSYVWIGQDCKVYCKKLGSRVVLGANTHLNRCCEIGDVVIIDDNLVVPERYKIPSYSRVSRHPDVATSIVVKPLPPMFAPVIENWCQKRYLGVQLKEHYLPQMTMPGEQDL
;
A
#
# COMPACT_ATOMS: atom_id res chain seq x y z
N MET A 1 11.23 22.71 0.13
CA MET A 1 10.20 21.74 -0.29
C MET A 1 8.92 22.13 0.41
N ASP A 2 7.87 22.39 -0.34
CA ASP A 2 6.60 22.85 0.24
C ASP A 2 5.72 21.68 0.67
N TRP A 3 5.24 21.73 1.92
CA TRP A 3 4.36 20.75 2.52
C TRP A 3 3.05 21.39 2.96
N ILE A 4 1.96 20.62 2.83
CA ILE A 4 0.65 20.90 3.40
C ILE A 4 0.58 20.06 4.68
N GLU A 5 0.54 20.73 5.82
CA GLU A 5 0.33 20.06 7.11
C GLU A 5 -1.13 20.16 7.51
N THR A 6 -1.75 19.03 7.86
CA THR A 6 -3.11 19.00 8.40
C THR A 6 -3.05 19.03 9.93
N GLY A 7 -4.14 19.49 10.57
CA GLY A 7 -4.23 19.54 12.04
C GLY A 7 -4.07 18.18 12.75
N GLN A 8 -4.11 17.07 12.02
CA GLN A 8 -3.88 15.71 12.53
C GLN A 8 -2.41 15.26 12.36
N GLY A 9 -1.49 16.17 12.03
CA GLY A 9 -0.07 15.88 11.82
C GLY A 9 0.23 15.18 10.49
N THR A 10 -0.69 15.16 9.53
CA THR A 10 -0.38 14.60 8.20
C THR A 10 0.36 15.63 7.36
N ARG A 11 1.48 15.24 6.74
CA ARG A 11 2.28 16.06 5.85
C ARG A 11 2.13 15.58 4.41
N ILE A 12 1.61 16.42 3.53
CA ILE A 12 1.40 16.11 2.11
C ILE A 12 2.24 17.06 1.29
N SER A 13 3.14 16.56 0.45
CA SER A 13 3.91 17.41 -0.45
C SER A 13 2.99 18.08 -1.48
N LYS A 14 3.21 19.36 -1.79
CA LYS A 14 2.50 20.04 -2.89
C LYS A 14 2.75 19.41 -4.27
N GLN A 15 3.81 18.62 -4.40
CA GLN A 15 4.15 17.89 -5.63
C GLN A 15 3.51 16.49 -5.69
N ALA A 16 2.73 16.09 -4.67
CA ALA A 16 1.97 14.85 -4.70
C ALA A 16 0.66 15.05 -5.49
N ASN A 17 0.28 14.04 -6.26
CA ASN A 17 -0.95 14.03 -7.04
C ASN A 17 -2.02 13.21 -6.31
N VAL A 18 -2.97 13.89 -5.68
CA VAL A 18 -4.07 13.26 -4.93
C VAL A 18 -5.36 13.43 -5.73
N LEU A 19 -5.83 12.34 -6.36
CA LEU A 19 -7.02 12.34 -7.20
C LEU A 19 -8.23 11.81 -6.41
N GLY A 20 -9.34 12.54 -6.41
CA GLY A 20 -10.54 12.18 -5.64
C GLY A 20 -10.34 12.25 -4.13
N PRO A 21 -9.88 13.39 -3.57
CA PRO A 21 -9.63 13.54 -2.13
C PRO A 21 -10.87 13.26 -1.28
N ASP A 22 -12.08 13.53 -1.77
CA ASP A 22 -13.35 13.23 -1.07
C ASP A 22 -13.55 11.73 -0.77
N LYS A 23 -12.81 10.86 -1.48
CA LYS A 23 -12.85 9.40 -1.32
C LYS A 23 -11.58 8.85 -0.67
N ILE A 24 -10.69 9.70 -0.17
CA ILE A 24 -9.44 9.31 0.47
C ILE A 24 -9.50 9.72 1.93
N VAL A 25 -9.39 8.74 2.83
CA VAL A 25 -9.38 8.97 4.27
C VAL A 25 -7.97 8.77 4.79
N LEU A 26 -7.46 9.77 5.51
CA LEU A 26 -6.16 9.74 6.18
C LEU A 26 -6.39 9.86 7.69
N ALA A 27 -6.02 8.83 8.46
CA ALA A 27 -6.29 8.78 9.90
C ALA A 27 -5.37 9.68 10.75
N GLY A 28 -4.36 10.32 10.15
CA GLY A 28 -3.45 11.26 10.81
C GLY A 28 -1.99 10.80 10.86
N GLN A 29 -1.07 11.72 11.11
CA GLN A 29 0.36 11.45 11.29
C GLN A 29 1.00 10.69 10.10
N CYS A 30 0.50 10.93 8.89
CA CYS A 30 1.05 10.33 7.67
C CYS A 30 2.00 11.28 6.95
N VAL A 31 2.89 10.74 6.13
CA VAL A 31 3.75 11.53 5.24
C VAL A 31 3.53 11.06 3.80
N ILE A 32 3.14 11.99 2.92
CA ILE A 32 3.00 11.75 1.49
C ILE A 32 4.08 12.59 0.77
N SER A 33 5.14 11.92 0.35
CA SER A 33 6.30 12.55 -0.28
C SER A 33 6.02 13.11 -1.69
N PRO A 34 6.95 13.92 -2.25
CA PRO A 34 6.85 14.43 -3.62
C PRO A 34 6.68 13.31 -4.66
N LYS A 35 6.00 13.62 -5.77
CA LYS A 35 5.77 12.68 -6.90
C LYS A 35 4.93 11.44 -6.54
N CYS A 36 4.42 11.34 -5.32
CA CYS A 36 3.44 10.30 -4.98
C CYS A 36 2.14 10.53 -5.74
N THR A 37 1.49 9.45 -6.17
CA THR A 37 0.18 9.48 -6.82
C THR A 37 -0.80 8.64 -6.02
N LEU A 38 -1.90 9.24 -5.55
CA LEU A 38 -2.99 8.55 -4.87
C LEU A 38 -4.26 8.66 -5.73
N GLU A 39 -4.73 7.54 -6.28
CA GLU A 39 -5.88 7.51 -7.20
C GLU A 39 -7.17 7.02 -6.51
N GLY A 40 -7.87 7.93 -5.83
CA GLY A 40 -9.16 7.64 -5.19
C GLY A 40 -10.38 7.76 -6.13
N ASN A 41 -10.22 8.32 -7.32
CA ASN A 41 -11.28 8.57 -8.30
C ASN A 41 -11.63 7.35 -9.17
N VAL A 42 -11.72 6.15 -8.57
CA VAL A 42 -12.07 4.91 -9.28
C VAL A 42 -13.50 4.45 -9.01
N LEU A 43 -14.01 3.57 -9.87
CA LEU A 43 -15.34 2.95 -9.73
C LEU A 43 -15.24 1.69 -8.88
N LEU A 44 -15.91 1.67 -7.73
CA LEU A 44 -15.91 0.53 -6.80
C LEU A 44 -16.90 -0.57 -7.20
N MET A 45 -16.54 -1.83 -6.93
CA MET A 45 -17.34 -3.04 -7.24
C MET A 45 -18.70 -3.08 -6.54
N GLU A 46 -18.80 -2.68 -5.27
CA GLU A 46 -20.06 -2.73 -4.51
C GLU A 46 -21.12 -1.73 -5.00
N ASN A 47 -20.73 -0.68 -5.75
CA ASN A 47 -21.69 0.20 -6.40
C ASN A 47 -22.43 -0.50 -7.56
N TYR A 48 -22.05 -1.75 -7.88
CA TYR A 48 -22.54 -2.50 -9.03
C TYR A 48 -23.37 -3.74 -8.68
N ASP A 49 -23.54 -4.12 -7.40
CA ASP A 49 -24.47 -5.21 -7.06
C ASP A 49 -25.91 -4.83 -7.47
N LYS A 50 -26.36 -5.38 -8.60
CA LYS A 50 -27.72 -5.18 -9.12
C LYS A 50 -28.81 -5.71 -8.17
N SER A 51 -28.46 -6.53 -7.17
CA SER A 51 -29.38 -7.04 -6.14
C SER A 51 -29.39 -6.23 -4.85
N ALA A 52 -28.54 -5.22 -4.70
CA ALA A 52 -28.57 -4.35 -3.53
C ALA A 52 -29.76 -3.38 -3.68
N SER A 53 -30.73 -3.50 -2.78
CA SER A 53 -31.93 -2.68 -2.71
C SER A 53 -31.58 -1.17 -2.78
N ALA A 54 -32.47 -0.36 -3.37
CA ALA A 54 -32.28 1.09 -3.51
C ALA A 54 -32.05 1.82 -2.16
N SER A 55 -32.38 1.18 -1.04
CA SER A 55 -32.09 1.62 0.34
C SER A 55 -30.63 1.39 0.78
N ALA A 56 -29.91 0.43 0.19
CA ALA A 56 -28.46 0.25 0.38
C ALA A 56 -27.62 1.21 -0.48
N LYS A 57 -28.14 1.65 -1.63
CA LYS A 57 -27.49 2.67 -2.49
C LYS A 57 -27.41 4.05 -1.83
N ARG A 58 -28.39 4.43 -0.99
CA ARG A 58 -28.45 5.76 -0.35
C ARG A 58 -27.58 5.91 0.92
N LYS A 59 -27.12 4.80 1.54
CA LYS A 59 -26.25 4.84 2.73
C LYS A 59 -24.76 5.03 2.41
N ASN A 60 -24.36 4.95 1.14
CA ASN A 60 -22.95 4.84 0.76
C ASN A 60 -22.30 6.14 0.27
N HIS A 61 -22.87 7.30 0.62
CA HIS A 61 -22.34 8.62 0.23
C HIS A 61 -21.01 8.97 0.93
N ASN A 62 -20.58 8.19 1.92
CA ASN A 62 -19.35 8.40 2.66
C ASN A 62 -18.36 7.23 2.53
N ARG A 63 -18.45 6.46 1.43
CA ARG A 63 -17.52 5.34 1.24
C ARG A 63 -16.20 5.82 0.66
N TYR A 64 -15.14 5.60 1.43
CA TYR A 64 -13.78 5.80 0.98
C TYR A 64 -13.37 4.72 -0.01
N THR A 65 -12.54 5.13 -0.97
CA THR A 65 -11.91 4.24 -1.94
C THR A 65 -10.51 3.85 -1.47
N ILE A 66 -9.81 4.80 -0.83
CA ILE A 66 -8.53 4.55 -0.16
C ILE A 66 -8.69 4.96 1.30
N SER A 67 -8.40 4.04 2.21
CA SER A 67 -8.26 4.34 3.63
C SER A 67 -6.81 4.14 4.03
N VAL A 68 -6.24 5.13 4.71
CA VAL A 68 -4.87 5.12 5.21
C VAL A 68 -4.91 5.32 6.72
N GLY A 69 -4.35 4.35 7.46
CA GLY A 69 -4.21 4.42 8.91
C GLY A 69 -3.20 5.47 9.37
N ARG A 70 -2.81 5.38 10.65
CA ARG A 70 -1.89 6.35 11.27
C ARG A 70 -0.43 5.97 11.04
N TYR A 71 0.48 6.94 11.05
CA TYR A 71 1.92 6.70 10.86
C TYR A 71 2.25 5.96 9.56
N CYS A 72 1.55 6.32 8.48
CA CYS A 72 1.86 5.80 7.16
C CYS A 72 2.83 6.74 6.43
N ILE A 73 3.99 6.22 6.03
CA ILE A 73 5.01 6.96 5.29
C ILE A 73 5.06 6.44 3.86
N LEU A 74 4.75 7.33 2.91
CA LEU A 74 4.91 7.09 1.49
C LEU A 74 6.13 7.88 1.03
N GLU A 75 7.18 7.16 0.63
CA GLU A 75 8.40 7.72 0.04
C GLU A 75 8.14 8.30 -1.38
N PRO A 76 9.07 9.11 -1.92
CA PRO A 76 8.89 9.70 -3.24
C PRO A 76 8.59 8.68 -4.35
N GLY A 77 7.72 9.07 -5.29
CA GLY A 77 7.41 8.27 -6.49
C GLY A 77 6.42 7.12 -6.29
N VAL A 78 5.91 6.92 -5.06
CA VAL A 78 4.94 5.87 -4.76
C VAL A 78 3.61 6.09 -5.49
N ARG A 79 3.08 5.03 -6.11
CA ARG A 79 1.78 5.02 -6.78
C ARG A 79 0.81 4.12 -6.04
N VAL A 80 -0.20 4.72 -5.45
CA VAL A 80 -1.27 4.04 -4.74
C VAL A 80 -2.54 4.12 -5.57
N LYS A 81 -3.00 2.96 -6.05
CA LYS A 81 -4.24 2.86 -6.80
C LYS A 81 -4.99 1.62 -6.34
N PRO A 82 -6.29 1.73 -6.07
CA PRO A 82 -7.08 0.56 -5.70
C PRO A 82 -7.05 -0.52 -6.79
N PRO A 83 -7.07 -1.80 -6.43
CA PRO A 83 -6.87 -2.90 -7.37
C PRO A 83 -8.05 -3.02 -8.34
N VAL A 84 -7.76 -3.35 -9.60
CA VAL A 84 -8.78 -3.73 -10.58
C VAL A 84 -9.23 -5.17 -10.28
N VAL A 85 -10.50 -5.35 -9.93
CA VAL A 85 -11.12 -6.66 -9.68
C VAL A 85 -11.76 -7.22 -10.95
N GLY A 86 -12.28 -6.34 -11.81
CA GLY A 86 -12.97 -6.76 -13.03
C GLY A 86 -13.10 -5.66 -14.07
N TYR A 87 -13.73 -5.99 -15.19
CA TYR A 87 -13.97 -5.07 -16.29
C TYR A 87 -15.44 -5.15 -16.71
N ARG A 88 -16.08 -4.00 -16.91
CA ARG A 88 -17.44 -3.88 -17.44
C ARG A 88 -17.39 -3.37 -18.88
N LYS A 89 -18.31 -3.79 -19.74
CA LYS A 89 -18.56 -3.11 -21.01
C LYS A 89 -19.26 -1.78 -20.72
N SER A 90 -18.72 -0.66 -21.23
CA SER A 90 -19.47 0.60 -21.27
C SER A 90 -20.73 0.42 -22.12
N GLU A 91 -21.85 0.98 -21.69
CA GLU A 91 -23.14 0.96 -22.43
C GLU A 91 -23.25 2.09 -23.47
N ASP A 92 -22.21 2.93 -23.63
CA ASP A 92 -22.17 3.91 -24.71
C ASP A 92 -21.68 3.26 -26.01
N ASP A 93 -22.62 3.01 -26.92
CA ASP A 93 -22.51 2.29 -28.20
C ASP A 93 -21.55 2.89 -29.25
N LEU A 94 -20.72 3.88 -28.91
CA LEU A 94 -19.74 4.49 -29.85
C LEU A 94 -18.27 4.25 -29.51
N ASN A 95 -17.94 3.79 -28.30
CA ASN A 95 -16.56 3.46 -27.96
C ASN A 95 -16.57 2.20 -27.08
N SER A 96 -16.16 1.06 -27.63
CA SER A 96 -16.04 -0.24 -26.93
C SER A 96 -14.95 -0.23 -25.85
N GLY A 97 -15.03 0.69 -24.90
CA GLY A 97 -14.16 0.81 -23.75
C GLY A 97 -14.62 -0.12 -22.63
N LYS A 98 -13.75 -1.05 -22.23
CA LYS A 98 -13.95 -1.82 -21.00
C LYS A 98 -13.63 -0.92 -19.80
N VAL A 99 -14.64 -0.57 -19.01
CA VAL A 99 -14.48 0.22 -17.78
C VAL A 99 -13.98 -0.69 -16.67
N ALA A 100 -12.81 -0.36 -16.09
CA ALA A 100 -12.25 -1.12 -14.98
C ALA A 100 -13.04 -0.88 -13.68
N ILE A 101 -13.40 -1.97 -13.00
CA ILE A 101 -14.03 -1.97 -11.68
C ILE A 101 -12.96 -2.29 -10.65
N HIS A 102 -12.93 -1.49 -9.58
CA HIS A 102 -11.93 -1.55 -8.54
C HIS A 102 -12.50 -2.05 -7.20
N SER A 103 -11.66 -2.67 -6.36
CA SER A 103 -11.95 -2.81 -4.93
C SER A 103 -11.53 -1.55 -4.20
N ASP A 104 -12.00 -1.38 -2.98
CA ASP A 104 -11.35 -0.51 -2.00
C ASP A 104 -9.91 -0.95 -1.70
N LEU A 105 -9.09 0.02 -1.32
CA LEU A 105 -7.75 -0.18 -0.78
C LEU A 105 -7.75 0.22 0.69
N LEU A 106 -7.50 -0.76 1.55
CA LEU A 106 -7.35 -0.57 2.98
C LEU A 106 -5.88 -0.64 3.35
N MET A 107 -5.30 0.48 3.80
CA MET A 107 -3.99 0.51 4.44
C MET A 107 -4.17 0.79 5.93
N ASN A 108 -3.74 -0.13 6.78
CA ASN A 108 -3.82 0.04 8.23
C ASN A 108 -2.73 1.00 8.75
N SER A 109 -2.35 0.90 10.03
CA SER A 109 -1.41 1.84 10.67
C SER A 109 0.03 1.31 10.66
N TYR A 110 0.99 2.21 10.79
CA TYR A 110 2.44 1.94 10.80
C TYR A 110 2.92 1.27 9.52
N VAL A 111 2.56 1.87 8.39
CA VAL A 111 2.95 1.38 7.08
C VAL A 111 4.08 2.23 6.54
N TRP A 112 5.18 1.61 6.12
CA TRP A 112 6.25 2.27 5.41
C TRP A 112 6.32 1.73 3.98
N ILE A 113 6.17 2.63 3.01
CA ILE A 113 6.26 2.32 1.59
C ILE A 113 7.51 2.99 1.01
N GLY A 114 8.46 2.15 0.57
CA GLY A 114 9.71 2.57 -0.08
C GLY A 114 9.51 3.34 -1.39
N GLN A 115 10.60 3.91 -1.89
CA GLN A 115 10.59 4.76 -3.09
C GLN A 115 10.12 3.99 -4.33
N ASP A 116 9.43 4.70 -5.24
CA ASP A 116 9.00 4.17 -6.55
C ASP A 116 8.18 2.87 -6.49
N CYS A 117 7.53 2.62 -5.35
CA CYS A 117 6.66 1.45 -5.18
C CYS A 117 5.31 1.63 -5.88
N LYS A 118 4.79 0.52 -6.40
CA LYS A 118 3.44 0.44 -6.98
C LYS A 118 2.56 -0.41 -6.09
N VAL A 119 1.50 0.17 -5.57
CA VAL A 119 0.61 -0.45 -4.59
C VAL A 119 -0.77 -0.64 -5.21
N TYR A 120 -1.05 -1.88 -5.64
CA TYR A 120 -2.34 -2.32 -6.16
C TYR A 120 -2.95 -3.45 -5.29
N CYS A 121 -2.77 -3.38 -3.98
CA CYS A 121 -3.32 -4.37 -3.04
C CYS A 121 -4.77 -4.06 -2.64
N LYS A 122 -5.54 -5.07 -2.22
CA LYS A 122 -6.87 -4.84 -1.62
C LYS A 122 -6.75 -4.42 -0.15
N LYS A 123 -5.86 -5.09 0.57
CA LYS A 123 -5.63 -4.88 1.99
C LYS A 123 -4.15 -4.92 2.30
N LEU A 124 -3.70 -3.93 3.06
CA LEU A 124 -2.39 -3.84 3.67
C LEU A 124 -2.57 -3.82 5.20
N GLY A 125 -2.00 -4.82 5.86
CA GLY A 125 -2.04 -4.94 7.31
C GLY A 125 -1.30 -3.82 8.03
N SER A 126 -1.29 -3.90 9.35
CA SER A 126 -0.58 -2.97 10.22
C SER A 126 0.89 -3.36 10.33
N ARG A 127 1.78 -2.39 10.53
CA ARG A 127 3.22 -2.64 10.72
C ARG A 127 3.83 -3.35 9.52
N VAL A 128 3.64 -2.77 8.34
CA VAL A 128 4.14 -3.32 7.08
C VAL A 128 5.23 -2.40 6.56
N VAL A 129 6.36 -2.99 6.15
CA VAL A 129 7.46 -2.28 5.49
C VAL A 129 7.62 -2.83 4.08
N LEU A 130 7.54 -1.95 3.09
CA LEU A 130 7.81 -2.26 1.69
C LEU A 130 9.14 -1.63 1.29
N GLY A 131 10.07 -2.44 0.82
CA GLY A 131 11.32 -2.00 0.23
C GLY A 131 11.11 -1.17 -1.03
N ALA A 132 12.13 -0.41 -1.43
CA ALA A 132 12.12 0.42 -2.63
C ALA A 132 11.92 -0.41 -3.91
N ASN A 133 11.33 0.20 -4.93
CA ASN A 133 11.04 -0.41 -6.23
C ASN A 133 10.16 -1.69 -6.15
N THR A 134 9.40 -1.85 -5.07
CA THR A 134 8.51 -3.00 -4.93
C THR A 134 7.21 -2.79 -5.72
N HIS A 135 6.71 -3.86 -6.33
CA HIS A 135 5.47 -3.87 -7.10
C HIS A 135 4.50 -4.87 -6.48
N LEU A 136 3.42 -4.34 -5.89
CA LEU A 136 2.29 -5.12 -5.42
C LEU A 136 1.27 -5.23 -6.55
N ASN A 137 1.15 -6.42 -7.14
CA ASN A 137 0.19 -6.64 -8.22
C ASN A 137 -1.26 -6.71 -7.71
N ARG A 138 -2.19 -6.85 -8.66
CA ARG A 138 -3.63 -6.71 -8.45
C ARG A 138 -4.17 -7.67 -7.40
N CYS A 139 -5.02 -7.12 -6.53
CA CYS A 139 -5.79 -7.88 -5.52
C CYS A 139 -4.92 -8.69 -4.57
N CYS A 140 -3.66 -8.34 -4.35
CA CYS A 140 -2.87 -8.95 -3.28
C CYS A 140 -3.39 -8.51 -1.91
N GLU A 141 -3.20 -9.36 -0.92
CA GLU A 141 -3.55 -9.10 0.48
C GLU A 141 -2.32 -9.31 1.34
N ILE A 142 -1.96 -8.31 2.14
CA ILE A 142 -0.80 -8.35 3.03
C ILE A 142 -1.30 -8.37 4.47
N GLY A 143 -0.84 -9.36 5.24
CA GLY A 143 -1.09 -9.48 6.68
C GLY A 143 -0.40 -8.41 7.52
N ASP A 144 -0.44 -8.58 8.84
CA ASP A 144 0.18 -7.68 9.79
C ASP A 144 1.63 -8.09 10.07
N VAL A 145 2.51 -7.14 10.39
CA VAL A 145 3.93 -7.42 10.70
C VAL A 145 4.62 -8.11 9.52
N VAL A 146 4.66 -7.42 8.38
CA VAL A 146 5.27 -7.94 7.15
C VAL A 146 6.39 -7.03 6.69
N ILE A 147 7.52 -7.62 6.31
CA ILE A 147 8.63 -6.90 5.69
C ILE A 147 8.83 -7.46 4.29
N ILE A 148 8.80 -6.60 3.28
CA ILE A 148 9.06 -6.96 1.88
C ILE A 148 10.37 -6.28 1.49
N ASP A 149 11.35 -7.08 1.05
CA ASP A 149 12.65 -6.56 0.60
C ASP A 149 12.53 -5.76 -0.72
N ASP A 150 13.58 -5.01 -1.07
CA ASP A 150 13.62 -4.14 -2.25
C ASP A 150 13.52 -4.92 -3.58
N ASN A 151 13.04 -4.23 -4.62
CA ASN A 151 12.93 -4.73 -6.00
C ASN A 151 12.11 -6.02 -6.15
N LEU A 152 11.13 -6.23 -5.27
CA LEU A 152 10.25 -7.40 -5.30
C LEU A 152 8.95 -7.16 -6.07
N VAL A 153 8.46 -8.20 -6.74
CA VAL A 153 7.19 -8.16 -7.48
C VAL A 153 6.24 -9.20 -6.89
N VAL A 154 5.34 -8.78 -6.01
CA VAL A 154 4.35 -9.69 -5.39
C VAL A 154 3.30 -10.08 -6.44
N PRO A 155 3.02 -11.38 -6.65
CA PRO A 155 2.07 -11.84 -7.66
C PRO A 155 0.63 -11.37 -7.43
N GLU A 156 -0.19 -11.41 -8.48
CA GLU A 156 -1.62 -11.12 -8.40
C GLU A 156 -2.34 -12.11 -7.48
N ARG A 157 -3.34 -11.62 -6.72
CA ARG A 157 -4.14 -12.43 -5.78
C ARG A 157 -3.32 -13.22 -4.75
N TYR A 158 -2.05 -12.85 -4.56
CA TYR A 158 -1.20 -13.47 -3.56
C TYR A 158 -1.53 -12.95 -2.16
N LYS A 159 -1.62 -13.86 -1.20
CA LYS A 159 -1.85 -13.53 0.22
C LYS A 159 -0.57 -13.76 1.01
N ILE A 160 0.00 -12.69 1.55
CA ILE A 160 1.14 -12.76 2.45
C ILE A 160 0.61 -12.91 3.88
N PRO A 161 0.91 -14.03 4.57
CA PRO A 161 0.47 -14.20 5.95
C PRO A 161 1.13 -13.18 6.88
N SER A 162 0.50 -12.93 8.03
CA SER A 162 1.09 -12.07 9.07
C SER A 162 2.41 -12.67 9.59
N TYR A 163 3.28 -11.83 10.17
CA TYR A 163 4.59 -12.24 10.70
C TYR A 163 5.47 -12.91 9.63
N SER A 164 5.60 -12.25 8.49
CA SER A 164 6.31 -12.80 7.34
C SER A 164 7.31 -11.81 6.77
N ARG A 165 8.51 -12.30 6.44
CA ARG A 165 9.47 -11.61 5.59
C ARG A 165 9.39 -12.17 4.18
N VAL A 166 9.22 -11.28 3.23
CA VAL A 166 9.15 -11.59 1.81
C VAL A 166 10.47 -11.16 1.19
N SER A 167 11.24 -12.14 0.71
CA SER A 167 12.58 -11.96 0.16
C SER A 167 12.66 -12.57 -1.24
N ARG A 168 13.61 -12.12 -2.05
CA ARG A 168 13.82 -12.69 -3.39
C ARG A 168 14.50 -14.05 -3.26
N HIS A 169 14.07 -15.03 -4.04
CA HIS A 169 14.81 -16.29 -4.11
C HIS A 169 16.17 -16.08 -4.78
N PRO A 170 17.27 -16.68 -4.27
CA PRO A 170 18.60 -16.54 -4.85
C PRO A 170 18.68 -17.09 -6.28
N ASP A 171 18.17 -18.30 -6.50
CA ASP A 171 18.33 -19.00 -7.80
C ASP A 171 17.29 -18.65 -8.86
N VAL A 172 16.10 -18.18 -8.46
CA VAL A 172 14.98 -17.97 -9.36
C VAL A 172 14.54 -16.53 -9.27
N ALA A 173 14.91 -15.76 -10.29
CA ALA A 173 14.68 -14.33 -10.38
C ALA A 173 13.21 -13.89 -10.17
N THR A 174 12.26 -14.78 -10.43
CA THR A 174 10.80 -14.55 -10.38
C THR A 174 10.13 -15.11 -9.14
N SER A 175 10.81 -15.94 -8.35
CA SER A 175 10.20 -16.57 -7.17
C SER A 175 10.52 -15.79 -5.90
N ILE A 176 9.59 -15.90 -4.97
CA ILE A 176 9.59 -15.16 -3.71
C ILE A 176 9.63 -16.17 -2.59
N VAL A 177 10.52 -15.95 -1.63
CA VAL A 177 10.63 -16.76 -0.43
C VAL A 177 9.98 -16.00 0.72
N VAL A 178 9.02 -16.65 1.36
CA VAL A 178 8.38 -16.15 2.58
C VAL A 178 9.00 -16.85 3.78
N LYS A 179 9.72 -16.10 4.61
CA LYS A 179 10.31 -16.59 5.86
C LYS A 179 9.48 -16.08 7.05
N PRO A 180 9.26 -16.87 8.10
CA PRO A 180 8.55 -16.38 9.28
C PRO A 180 9.38 -15.31 9.99
N LEU A 181 8.70 -14.27 10.47
CA LEU A 181 9.29 -13.15 11.18
C LEU A 181 8.97 -13.28 12.69
N PRO A 182 9.94 -13.09 13.59
CA PRO A 182 9.66 -13.09 15.02
C PRO A 182 8.64 -12.01 15.43
N PRO A 183 7.78 -12.26 16.43
CA PRO A 183 6.77 -11.28 16.88
C PRO A 183 7.38 -10.01 17.46
N MET A 184 8.66 -10.04 17.88
CA MET A 184 9.41 -8.88 18.35
C MET A 184 9.58 -7.78 17.28
N PHE A 185 9.37 -8.10 16.00
CA PHE A 185 9.46 -7.10 14.93
C PHE A 185 8.30 -6.10 14.92
N ALA A 186 7.16 -6.44 15.53
CA ALA A 186 6.01 -5.53 15.59
C ALA A 186 6.37 -4.15 16.20
N PRO A 187 6.92 -4.05 17.43
CA PRO A 187 7.34 -2.77 18.00
C PRO A 187 8.54 -2.14 17.28
N VAL A 188 9.39 -2.96 16.65
CA VAL A 188 10.54 -2.46 15.88
C VAL A 188 10.07 -1.69 14.64
N ILE A 189 9.11 -2.24 13.90
CA ILE A 189 8.52 -1.58 12.73
C ILE A 189 7.77 -0.30 13.13
N GLU A 190 7.04 -0.32 14.25
CA GLU A 190 6.41 0.90 14.78
C GLU A 190 7.45 2.00 15.04
N ASN A 191 8.57 1.65 15.69
CA ASN A 191 9.66 2.57 15.97
C ASN A 191 10.32 3.10 14.68
N TRP A 192 10.50 2.26 13.66
CA TRP A 192 11.00 2.70 12.35
C TRP A 192 10.06 3.72 11.70
N CYS A 193 8.75 3.46 11.68
CA CYS A 193 7.76 4.38 11.14
C CYS A 193 7.75 5.71 11.91
N GLN A 194 7.78 5.68 13.24
CA GLN A 194 7.82 6.88 14.07
C GLN A 194 9.09 7.70 13.84
N LYS A 195 10.27 7.07 13.82
CA LYS A 195 11.54 7.75 13.53
C LYS A 195 11.54 8.39 12.15
N ARG A 196 11.00 7.68 11.14
CA ARG A 196 10.90 8.19 9.77
C ARG A 196 9.95 9.38 9.69
N TYR A 197 8.81 9.32 10.38
CA TYR A 197 7.85 10.44 10.49
C TYR A 197 8.47 11.69 11.15
N LEU A 198 9.29 11.50 12.20
CA LEU A 198 10.02 12.59 12.86
C LEU A 198 11.15 13.19 12.01
N GLY A 199 11.46 12.61 10.85
CA GLY A 199 12.54 13.09 9.98
C GLY A 199 13.94 12.68 10.46
N VAL A 200 14.04 11.75 11.41
CA VAL A 200 15.32 11.16 11.80
C VAL A 200 15.78 10.27 10.65
N GLN A 201 16.85 10.66 9.95
CA GLN A 201 17.49 9.80 8.97
C GLN A 201 17.94 8.52 9.69
N LEU A 202 17.28 7.40 9.41
CA LEU A 202 17.81 6.11 9.76
C LEU A 202 19.08 5.94 8.92
N LYS A 203 20.25 5.85 9.57
CA LYS A 203 21.46 5.40 8.86
C LYS A 203 21.10 4.09 8.16
N GLU A 204 21.37 3.97 6.86
CA GLU A 204 21.05 2.79 6.02
C GLU A 204 21.47 1.45 6.66
N HIS A 205 22.40 1.49 7.61
CA HIS A 205 22.83 0.37 8.45
C HIS A 205 21.71 -0.31 9.27
N TYR A 206 20.49 0.24 9.35
CA TYR A 206 19.36 -0.32 10.10
C TYR A 206 18.28 -1.01 9.27
N LEU A 207 18.31 -0.94 7.93
CA LEU A 207 17.73 -2.02 7.13
C LEU A 207 18.81 -3.07 7.12
N PRO A 208 18.78 -4.04 8.05
CA PRO A 208 19.86 -4.98 8.03
C PRO A 208 19.66 -5.72 6.72
N GLN A 209 20.71 -5.74 5.90
CA GLN A 209 21.05 -6.98 5.24
C GLN A 209 21.15 -8.02 6.36
N MET A 210 20.01 -8.54 6.84
CA MET A 210 19.98 -9.71 7.72
C MET A 210 20.20 -10.86 6.76
N THR A 211 21.43 -10.98 6.27
CA THR A 211 22.00 -12.30 6.02
C THR A 211 21.79 -13.04 7.33
N MET A 212 20.98 -14.10 7.27
CA MET A 212 20.87 -15.02 8.40
C MET A 212 22.30 -15.50 8.70
N PRO A 213 22.74 -15.58 9.96
CA PRO A 213 23.97 -16.30 10.28
C PRO A 213 23.76 -17.75 9.85
N GLY A 214 24.29 -18.12 8.68
CA GLY A 214 24.05 -19.39 8.00
C GLY A 214 24.30 -19.38 6.48
N GLU A 215 24.44 -18.22 5.84
CA GLU A 215 24.69 -18.12 4.39
C GLU A 215 26.18 -17.90 4.03
N GLN A 216 27.09 -18.30 4.93
CA GLN A 216 28.55 -18.28 4.69
C GLN A 216 29.21 -19.67 4.62
N ASP A 217 28.45 -20.75 4.74
CA ASP A 217 28.99 -22.11 4.60
C ASP A 217 28.06 -22.96 3.71
N LEU A 218 28.19 -22.80 2.39
CA LEU A 218 27.96 -23.81 1.35
C LEU A 218 28.45 -23.32 -0.02
#